data_AF-S0FB52-F1
#
_entry.id   AF-S0FB52-F1
#
_cell.length_a   1.000
_cell.length_b   1.000
_cell.length_c   1.000
_cell.angle_alpha   90.00
_cell.angle_beta   90.00
_cell.angle_gamma   90.00
#
_symmetry.space_group_name_H-M   'P 1'
#
loop_
_entity.id
_entity.type
_entity.pdbx_description
1 polymer ?
#
loop_
_entity_poly.entity_id
_entity_poly.type
_entity_poly.pdbx_seq_one_letter_code
_entity_poly.pdbx_strand_id
1 'polypeptide(L)'
;DDKYKNIYYRIIEHPWINYNPNERPWKKPLSIIIYDSNFQFLGETKLAEEYNLSANNFIITKEGLLIRKETNNEDEIKYTVFKLKEK
;
A
#
# COMPACT_ATOMS: atom_id res chain seq x y z
N ASP A 1 -5.28 6.98 9.37
CA ASP A 1 -4.78 6.96 10.76
C ASP A 1 -4.93 5.55 11.30
N ASP A 2 -3.83 4.93 11.74
CA ASP A 2 -3.87 3.63 12.41
C ASP A 2 -4.10 3.83 13.90
N LYS A 3 -5.38 3.81 14.29
CA LYS A 3 -5.80 3.98 15.69
C LYS A 3 -5.29 2.88 16.63
N TYR A 4 -4.85 1.73 16.11
CA TYR A 4 -4.35 0.64 16.94
C TYR A 4 -2.87 0.80 17.27
N LYS A 5 -2.11 1.50 16.42
CA LYS A 5 -0.65 1.73 16.61
C LYS A 5 -0.27 3.19 16.81
N ASN A 6 -1.23 4.12 16.72
CA ASN A 6 -1.01 5.56 16.82
C ASN A 6 0.02 6.09 15.80
N ILE A 7 -0.12 5.64 14.54
CA ILE A 7 0.74 6.03 13.41
C ILE A 7 -0.11 6.47 12.21
N TYR A 8 0.53 7.12 11.25
CA TYR A 8 -0.09 7.50 9.98
C TYR A 8 0.58 6.80 8.81
N TYR A 9 -0.23 6.31 7.89
CA TYR A 9 0.21 5.82 6.59
C TYR A 9 -0.09 6.87 5.52
N ARG A 10 0.91 7.21 4.71
CA ARG A 10 0.75 8.04 3.51
C ARG A 10 1.12 7.22 2.29
N ILE A 11 0.15 7.01 1.40
CA ILE A 11 0.38 6.34 0.11
C ILE A 11 0.89 7.38 -0.87
N ILE A 12 1.98 7.07 -1.56
CA ILE A 12 2.52 7.91 -2.63
C ILE A 12 2.61 7.10 -3.92
N GLU A 13 2.23 7.73 -5.02
CA GLU A 13 2.42 7.15 -6.35
C GLU A 13 3.68 7.76 -6.97
N HIS A 14 4.59 6.91 -7.44
CA HIS A 14 5.80 7.34 -8.13
C HIS A 14 5.52 7.65 -9.61
N PRO A 15 6.39 8.42 -10.28
CA PRO A 15 6.31 8.60 -11.72
C PRO A 15 6.22 7.26 -12.46
N TRP A 16 5.32 7.18 -13.44
CA TRP A 16 5.22 6.00 -14.29
C TRP A 16 6.23 6.11 -15.44
N ILE A 17 7.45 5.65 -15.16
CA ILE A 17 8.52 5.60 -16.14
C ILE A 17 8.12 4.59 -17.23
N ASN A 18 8.22 4.98 -18.51
CA ASN A 18 7.81 4.17 -19.66
C ASN A 18 6.30 3.85 -19.72
N TYR A 19 5.45 4.80 -19.33
CA TYR A 19 4.00 4.66 -19.42
C TYR A 19 3.55 4.13 -20.81
N ASN A 20 2.86 2.99 -20.80
CA ASN A 20 2.22 2.44 -21.97
C ASN A 20 0.69 2.55 -21.82
N PRO A 21 0.00 3.37 -22.63
CA PRO A 21 -1.45 3.54 -22.52
C PRO A 21 -2.25 2.27 -22.83
N ASN A 22 -1.64 1.25 -23.44
CA ASN A 22 -2.27 -0.03 -23.76
C ASN A 22 -2.07 -1.10 -22.68
N GLU A 23 -1.19 -0.87 -21.71
CA GLU A 23 -0.95 -1.83 -20.62
C GLU A 23 -2.16 -1.86 -19.67
N ARG A 24 -2.64 -3.07 -19.35
CA ARG A 24 -3.71 -3.30 -18.37
C ARG A 24 -3.36 -4.51 -17.49
N PRO A 25 -3.65 -4.45 -16.18
CA PRO A 25 -4.13 -3.28 -15.47
C PRO A 25 -3.04 -2.21 -15.32
N TRP A 26 -3.43 -1.00 -14.94
CA TRP A 26 -2.47 0.08 -14.69
C TRP A 26 -1.76 -0.15 -13.36
N LYS A 27 -0.45 -0.42 -13.40
CA LYS A 27 0.37 -0.76 -12.23
C LYS A 27 1.39 0.32 -11.90
N LYS A 28 0.88 1.48 -11.45
CA LYS A 28 1.77 2.59 -11.09
C LYS A 28 2.52 2.25 -9.79
N PRO A 29 3.86 2.39 -9.74
CA PRO A 29 4.61 2.05 -8.54
C PRO A 29 4.18 2.86 -7.33
N LEU A 30 3.97 2.18 -6.19
CA LEU A 30 3.54 2.80 -4.94
C LEU A 30 4.58 2.65 -3.84
N SER A 31 4.66 3.63 -2.95
CA SER A 31 5.27 3.48 -1.63
C SER A 31 4.28 3.84 -0.52
N ILE A 32 4.52 3.28 0.66
CA ILE A 32 3.86 3.68 1.91
C ILE A 32 4.90 4.34 2.78
N ILE A 33 4.66 5.60 3.12
CA ILE A 33 5.41 6.34 4.13
C ILE A 33 4.68 6.19 5.47
N ILE A 34 5.44 5.99 6.53
CA ILE A 34 4.94 5.80 7.89
C ILE A 34 5.42 6.96 8.75
N TYR A 35 4.50 7.58 9.49
CA TYR A 35 4.78 8.63 10.46
C TYR A 35 4.28 8.25 11.84
N ASP A 36 4.94 8.75 12.89
CA ASP A 36 4.43 8.68 14.25
C ASP A 36 3.28 9.67 14.50
N SER A 37 2.74 9.68 15.72
CA SER A 37 1.63 10.56 16.12
C SER A 37 1.95 12.06 16.05
N ASN A 38 3.24 12.43 16.05
CA ASN A 38 3.73 13.80 15.95
C ASN A 38 4.16 14.14 14.51
N PHE A 39 3.75 13.32 13.54
CA PHE A 39 4.10 13.42 12.12
C PHE A 39 5.61 13.34 11.84
N GLN A 40 6.38 12.70 12.72
CA GLN A 40 7.79 12.41 12.48
C GLN A 40 7.92 11.16 11.59
N PHE A 41 8.81 11.21 10.61
CA PHE A 41 9.04 10.12 9.68
C PHE A 41 9.63 8.89 10.39
N LEU A 42 8.98 7.73 10.22
CA LEU A 42 9.45 6.45 10.76
C LEU A 42 10.07 5.55 9.69
N GLY A 43 9.63 5.66 8.44
CA GLY A 43 10.14 4.85 7.35
C GLY A 43 9.30 4.92 6.09
N GLU A 44 9.83 4.33 5.03
CA GLU A 44 9.15 4.16 3.74
C GLU A 44 9.32 2.71 3.28
N THR A 45 8.30 2.14 2.65
CA THR A 45 8.38 0.85 1.96
C THR A 45 7.75 0.96 0.58
N LYS A 46 8.55 0.64 -0.45
CA LYS A 46 8.05 0.48 -1.81
C LYS A 46 7.29 -0.84 -1.92
N LEU A 47 6.10 -0.81 -2.49
CA LEU A 47 5.28 -2.00 -2.68
C LEU A 47 5.75 -2.80 -3.89
N ALA A 48 5.59 -4.13 -3.80
CA ALA A 48 5.76 -5.01 -4.95
C ALA A 48 4.63 -4.80 -5.97
N GLU A 49 4.88 -5.19 -7.21
CA GLU A 49 4.02 -4.83 -8.35
C GLU A 49 2.58 -5.36 -8.22
N GLU A 50 2.39 -6.53 -7.61
CA GLU A 50 1.06 -7.10 -7.40
C GLU A 50 0.18 -6.31 -6.42
N TYR A 51 0.73 -5.30 -5.73
CA TYR A 51 0.02 -4.41 -4.83
C TYR A 51 -0.13 -2.99 -5.39
N ASN A 52 0.39 -2.71 -6.60
CA ASN A 52 0.28 -1.43 -7.30
C ASN A 52 -1.11 -1.22 -7.90
N LEU A 53 -2.14 -1.47 -7.09
CA LEU A 53 -3.53 -1.22 -7.43
C LEU A 53 -3.93 0.18 -6.98
N SER A 54 -5.00 0.74 -7.56
CA SER A 54 -5.50 2.09 -7.24
C SER A 54 -5.51 2.40 -5.73
N ALA A 55 -5.35 3.68 -5.35
CA ALA A 55 -5.22 4.15 -3.98
C ALA A 55 -6.34 3.76 -2.98
N ASN A 56 -7.45 3.16 -3.43
CA ASN A 56 -8.59 2.74 -2.60
C ASN A 56 -8.50 1.29 -2.08
N ASN A 57 -7.33 0.65 -2.14
CA ASN A 57 -7.16 -0.78 -1.86
C ASN A 57 -6.54 -1.10 -0.49
N PHE A 58 -6.69 -0.20 0.48
CA PHE A 58 -6.03 -0.25 1.79
C PHE A 58 -7.06 -0.24 2.91
N ILE A 59 -6.93 -1.14 3.88
CA ILE A 59 -7.81 -1.21 5.05
C ILE A 59 -6.95 -1.35 6.30
N ILE A 60 -7.19 -0.49 7.28
CA ILE A 60 -6.51 -0.58 8.58
C ILE A 60 -7.30 -1.51 9.48
N THR A 61 -6.66 -2.55 10.00
CA THR A 61 -7.23 -3.48 10.98
C THR A 61 -6.35 -3.56 12.23
N LYS A 62 -6.83 -4.27 13.25
CA LYS A 62 -6.06 -4.51 14.48
C LYS A 62 -4.77 -5.30 14.20
N GLU A 63 -4.81 -6.16 13.19
CA GLU A 63 -3.71 -7.05 12.80
C GLU A 63 -2.63 -6.34 11.98
N GLY A 64 -2.97 -5.25 11.28
CA GLY A 64 -2.06 -4.57 10.38
C GLY A 64 -2.75 -3.71 9.32
N LEU A 65 -1.97 -3.30 8.33
CA LEU A 65 -2.48 -2.67 7.12
C LEU A 65 -2.77 -3.77 6.10
N LEU A 66 -4.05 -4.01 5.80
CA LEU A 66 -4.44 -4.86 4.69
C LEU A 66 -4.23 -4.10 3.38
N ILE A 67 -3.51 -4.74 2.46
CA ILE A 67 -3.34 -4.25 1.10
C ILE A 67 -3.89 -5.32 0.16
N ARG A 68 -4.81 -4.93 -0.73
CA ARG A 68 -5.34 -5.85 -1.73
C ARG A 68 -4.22 -6.31 -2.65
N LYS A 69 -4.15 -7.61 -2.88
CA LYS A 69 -3.27 -8.23 -3.87
C LYS A 69 -4.06 -8.42 -5.17
N GLU A 70 -3.43 -8.10 -6.29
CA GLU A 70 -3.96 -8.39 -7.62
C GLU A 70 -4.19 -9.90 -7.77
N THR A 71 -5.29 -10.26 -8.42
CA THR A 71 -5.68 -11.64 -8.70
C THR A 71 -6.30 -11.72 -10.08
N ASN A 72 -6.08 -12.85 -10.75
CA ASN A 72 -6.66 -13.14 -12.06
C ASN A 72 -8.03 -13.85 -11.94
N ASN A 73 -8.50 -14.08 -10.71
CA ASN A 73 -9.81 -14.68 -10.44
C ASN A 73 -10.79 -13.58 -10.01
N GLU A 74 -11.84 -13.36 -10.80
CA GLU A 74 -12.86 -12.34 -10.53
C GLU A 74 -13.76 -12.67 -9.33
N ASP A 75 -13.88 -13.94 -8.95
CA ASP A 75 -14.66 -14.41 -7.81
C ASP A 75 -13.88 -14.32 -6.48
N GLU A 76 -12.65 -13.77 -6.51
CA GLU A 76 -11.79 -13.71 -5.34
C GLU A 76 -11.26 -12.29 -5.08
N ILE A 77 -11.21 -11.92 -3.80
CA ILE A 77 -10.47 -10.74 -3.35
C ILE A 77 -9.46 -11.20 -2.29
N LYS A 78 -8.17 -11.04 -2.61
CA LYS A 78 -7.07 -11.38 -1.70
C LYS A 78 -6.52 -10.12 -1.04
N TYR A 79 -6.23 -10.22 0.25
CA TYR A 79 -5.50 -9.20 1.00
C TYR A 79 -4.26 -9.79 1.65
N THR A 80 -3.22 -8.98 1.79
CA THR A 80 -2.05 -9.31 2.61
C THR A 80 -1.96 -8.35 3.79
N VAL A 81 -1.72 -8.89 4.98
CA VAL A 81 -1.53 -8.10 6.20
C VAL A 81 -0.07 -7.62 6.26
N PHE A 82 0.14 -6.33 6.11
CA PHE A 82 1.43 -5.70 6.33
C PHE A 82 1.53 -5.25 7.80
N LYS A 83 2.59 -5.70 8.47
CA LYS A 83 2.88 -5.34 9.87
C LYS A 83 4.11 -4.46 9.92
N LEU A 84 4.05 -3.43 10.77
CA LEU A 84 5.24 -2.67 11.11
C LEU A 84 6.19 -3.60 11.89
N LYS A 85 7.43 -3.73 11.42
CA LYS A 85 8.48 -4.39 12.18
C LYS A 85 9.16 -3.35 13.06
N GLU A 86 9.27 -3.63 14.35
CA GLU A 86 10.18 -2.89 15.23
C GLU A 86 11.62 -3.17 14.79
N LYS A 87 12.49 -2.17 14.95
CA LYS A 87 13.91 -2.29 14.63
C LYS A 87 14.65 -3.15 15.64
#